data_AF-A0A5S3Y4B7-F1
#
_entry.id   AF-A0A5S3Y4B7-F1
#
_cell.length_a   1.000
_cell.length_b   1.000
_cell.length_c   1.000
_cell.angle_alpha   90.00
_cell.angle_beta   90.00
_cell.angle_gamma   90.00
#
_symmetry.space_group_name_H-M   'P 1'
#
loop_
_entity.id
_entity.type
_entity.pdbx_description
1 polymer ?
#
loop_
_entity_poly.entity_id
_entity_poly.type
_entity_poly.pdbx_seq_one_letter_code
_entity_poly.pdbx_strand_id
1 'polypeptide(L)'
;MINLKFTKDHWIALSGVIVGSLIAISIPLWQVFWVETPKLGIDVISIEKRINRDESVVIPPDLLKLMSEVNSRDVRAGFEQLFAAQDDSDIFNDDLKKIQFTPEKIELFLEKTRSNLESYPKRVTSLEKDVEEIKDTESLRLSSRKIREISFSYYYDELDREGHEKKYGEPNKDVKYFDNLKNKITIHITNELEETRKGQISLYEKFSKLSEEIDSYIQDLNSKNSKYYITASITNSGNASVSIKRPGLFRVYIGSGNYVDLKLEIPRNSYKEVAQINERATRLITFNSKKLSELPSEDRKLVNQYWGKNVNGVIFVIDSLSNVESSELTPFSDALYQKQIYDKLIFEASKLKWR
;
A
#
# COMPACT_ATOMS: atom_id res chain seq x y z
N MET A 1 62.87 -57.54 41.76
CA MET A 1 63.11 -56.56 40.68
C MET A 1 63.01 -57.30 39.36
N ILE A 2 61.87 -57.21 38.66
CA ILE A 2 61.72 -57.83 37.34
C ILE A 2 62.22 -56.81 36.32
N ASN A 3 63.33 -57.12 35.66
CA ASN A 3 63.94 -56.26 34.66
C ASN A 3 63.31 -56.61 33.30
N LEU A 4 62.22 -55.92 32.94
CA LEU A 4 61.55 -56.08 31.65
C LEU A 4 62.42 -55.47 30.54
N LYS A 5 63.15 -56.31 29.81
CA LYS A 5 63.82 -55.91 28.57
C LYS A 5 62.78 -55.76 27.46
N PHE A 6 62.42 -54.52 27.15
CA PHE A 6 61.62 -54.20 25.95
C PHE A 6 62.39 -54.60 24.69
N THR A 7 61.89 -55.57 23.94
CA THR A 7 62.41 -55.92 22.60
C THR A 7 61.80 -55.01 21.53
N LYS A 8 62.39 -54.98 20.33
CA LYS A 8 61.85 -54.21 19.19
C LYS A 8 60.37 -54.50 18.93
N ASP A 9 59.94 -55.75 19.09
CA ASP A 9 58.55 -56.16 18.86
C ASP A 9 57.56 -55.52 19.85
N HIS A 10 57.99 -55.27 21.09
CA HIS A 10 57.17 -54.56 22.08
C HIS A 10 56.99 -53.08 21.72
N TRP A 11 58.03 -52.45 21.16
CA TRP A 11 57.95 -51.07 20.66
C TRP A 11 57.07 -50.94 19.42
N ILE A 12 57.12 -51.93 18.53
CA ILE A 12 56.25 -52.01 17.34
C ILE A 12 54.79 -52.23 17.76
N ALA A 13 54.54 -53.10 18.75
CA ALA A 13 53.20 -53.30 19.30
C ALA A 13 52.67 -52.04 19.99
N LEU A 14 53.50 -51.37 20.80
CA LEU A 14 53.11 -50.14 21.49
C LEU A 14 52.83 -49.00 20.51
N SER A 15 53.66 -48.82 19.48
CA SER A 15 53.42 -47.79 18.44
C SER A 15 52.17 -48.11 17.63
N GLY A 16 51.91 -49.38 17.31
CA GLY A 16 50.67 -49.83 16.67
C GLY A 16 49.44 -49.50 17.51
N VAL A 17 49.48 -49.71 18.83
CA VAL A 17 48.38 -49.36 19.75
C VAL A 17 48.19 -47.85 19.83
N ILE A 18 49.26 -47.06 19.91
CA ILE A 18 49.17 -45.59 19.99
C ILE A 18 48.58 -45.02 18.69
N VAL A 19 49.09 -45.45 17.53
CA VAL A 19 48.60 -45.00 16.22
C VAL A 19 47.16 -45.47 16.00
N GLY A 20 46.85 -46.71 16.33
CA GLY A 20 45.48 -47.25 16.27
C GLY A 20 44.51 -46.46 17.14
N SER A 21 44.92 -46.11 18.36
CA SER A 21 44.11 -45.30 19.29
C SER A 21 43.91 -43.87 18.78
N LEU A 22 44.96 -43.24 18.24
CA LEU A 22 44.87 -41.90 17.65
C LEU A 22 43.91 -41.88 16.46
N ILE A 23 43.98 -42.87 15.57
CA ILE A 23 43.06 -42.99 14.43
C ILE A 23 41.62 -43.23 14.91
N ALA A 24 41.44 -44.12 15.89
CA ALA A 24 40.13 -44.44 16.45
C ALA A 24 39.45 -43.23 17.11
N ILE A 25 40.21 -42.28 17.67
CA ILE A 25 39.69 -41.03 18.23
C ILE A 25 39.51 -39.96 17.14
N SER A 26 40.44 -39.89 16.19
CA SER A 26 40.45 -38.83 15.17
C SER A 26 39.34 -38.99 14.14
N ILE A 27 38.96 -40.22 13.75
CA ILE A 27 37.90 -40.45 12.76
C ILE A 27 36.53 -39.96 13.25
N PRO A 28 36.05 -40.34 14.46
CA PRO A 28 34.79 -39.80 14.99
C PRO A 28 34.81 -38.28 15.15
N LEU A 29 35.92 -37.71 15.62
CA LEU A 29 36.05 -36.25 15.73
C LEU A 29 35.99 -35.57 14.36
N TRP A 30 36.69 -36.10 13.35
CA TRP A 30 36.62 -35.57 12.00
C TRP A 30 35.19 -35.65 11.44
N GLN A 31 34.50 -36.75 11.65
CA GLN A 31 33.12 -36.93 11.20
C GLN A 31 32.17 -35.90 11.84
N VAL A 32 32.24 -35.70 13.15
CA VAL A 32 31.39 -34.74 13.86
C VAL A 32 31.71 -33.29 13.47
N PHE A 33 32.99 -32.92 13.36
CA PHE A 33 33.38 -31.52 13.16
C PHE A 33 33.43 -31.07 11.70
N TRP A 34 33.54 -31.99 10.74
CA TRP A 34 33.72 -31.62 9.33
C TRP A 34 32.68 -32.23 8.39
N VAL A 35 32.09 -33.38 8.75
CA VAL A 35 31.13 -34.07 7.88
C VAL A 35 29.69 -33.75 8.27
N GLU A 36 29.38 -33.80 9.56
CA GLU A 36 28.02 -33.65 10.11
C GLU A 36 27.69 -32.22 10.56
N THR A 37 28.38 -31.22 10.02
CA THR A 37 28.11 -29.81 10.34
C THR A 37 27.15 -29.18 9.34
N PRO A 38 26.14 -28.42 9.80
CA PRO A 38 25.35 -27.58 8.92
C PRO A 38 26.21 -26.43 8.38
N LYS A 39 25.90 -25.95 7.18
CA LYS A 39 26.57 -24.79 6.59
C LYS A 39 25.54 -23.90 5.92
N LEU A 40 25.14 -22.84 6.63
CA LEU A 40 24.11 -21.93 6.17
C LEU A 40 24.69 -20.82 5.29
N GLY A 41 23.97 -20.49 4.22
CA GLY A 41 24.16 -19.28 3.43
C GLY A 41 22.85 -18.52 3.38
N ILE A 42 22.92 -17.19 3.39
CA ILE A 42 21.74 -16.33 3.45
C ILE A 42 21.80 -15.31 2.32
N ASP A 43 20.77 -15.30 1.49
CA ASP A 43 20.61 -14.32 0.42
C ASP A 43 19.29 -13.58 0.61
N VAL A 44 19.34 -12.25 0.70
CA VAL A 44 18.13 -11.43 0.74
C VAL A 44 17.55 -11.36 -0.66
N ILE A 45 16.28 -11.77 -0.81
CA ILE A 45 15.57 -11.80 -2.09
C ILE A 45 14.71 -10.55 -2.26
N SER A 46 14.07 -10.09 -1.19
CA SER A 46 13.24 -8.89 -1.26
C SER A 46 13.22 -8.14 0.06
N ILE A 47 13.11 -6.81 -0.05
CA ILE A 47 12.96 -5.89 1.07
C ILE A 47 11.81 -4.97 0.73
N GLU A 48 10.70 -5.12 1.44
CA GLU A 48 9.48 -4.37 1.16
C GLU A 48 9.05 -3.56 2.37
N LYS A 49 8.54 -2.35 2.12
CA LYS A 49 7.90 -1.50 3.12
C LYS A 49 6.41 -1.49 2.83
N ARG A 50 5.60 -1.99 3.76
CA ARG A 50 4.14 -2.05 3.60
C ARG A 50 3.43 -1.54 4.85
N ILE A 51 2.34 -0.81 4.67
CA ILE A 51 1.34 -0.62 5.74
C ILE A 51 0.57 -1.93 5.85
N ASN A 52 0.28 -2.35 7.08
CA ASN A 52 -0.70 -3.40 7.28
C ASN A 52 -2.08 -2.86 6.85
N ARG A 53 -2.54 -3.20 5.64
CA ARG A 53 -3.78 -2.64 5.05
C ARG A 53 -5.04 -2.98 5.86
N ASP A 54 -4.94 -4.02 6.69
CA ASP A 54 -6.00 -4.45 7.60
C ASP A 54 -6.05 -3.64 8.90
N GLU A 55 -5.06 -2.77 9.16
CA GLU A 55 -5.08 -1.89 10.33
C GLU A 55 -5.93 -0.65 10.06
N SER A 56 -7.00 -0.57 10.84
CA SER A 56 -7.93 0.53 10.88
C SER A 56 -7.26 1.78 11.49
N VAL A 57 -7.33 2.91 10.79
CA VAL A 57 -6.67 4.17 11.15
C VAL A 57 -7.70 5.23 11.51
N VAL A 58 -7.44 6.01 12.57
CA VAL A 58 -8.31 7.10 13.01
C VAL A 58 -8.04 8.36 12.20
N ILE A 59 -8.99 8.80 11.38
CA ILE A 59 -8.86 10.04 10.60
C ILE A 59 -8.97 11.27 11.51
N PRO A 60 -8.11 12.30 11.33
CA PRO A 60 -8.21 13.55 12.06
C PRO A 60 -9.57 14.26 11.85
N PRO A 61 -10.14 14.92 12.88
CA PRO A 61 -11.42 15.60 12.76
C PRO A 61 -11.49 16.65 11.64
N ASP A 62 -10.40 17.38 11.41
CA ASP A 62 -10.33 18.41 10.36
C ASP A 62 -10.42 17.79 8.96
N LEU A 63 -9.75 16.66 8.75
CA LEU A 63 -9.79 15.92 7.48
C LEU A 63 -11.19 15.34 7.26
N LEU A 64 -11.81 14.82 8.32
CA LEU A 64 -13.16 14.29 8.28
C LEU A 64 -14.19 15.39 7.95
N LYS A 65 -14.00 16.60 8.48
CA LYS A 65 -14.81 17.76 8.13
C LYS A 65 -14.67 18.11 6.64
N LEU A 66 -13.46 18.16 6.11
CA LEU A 66 -13.24 18.41 4.67
C LEU A 66 -13.86 17.32 3.80
N MET A 67 -13.74 16.05 4.18
CA MET A 67 -14.42 14.94 3.49
C MET A 67 -15.94 15.16 3.45
N SER A 68 -16.55 15.64 4.54
CA SER A 68 -17.98 15.94 4.59
C SER A 68 -18.39 17.15 3.74
N GLU A 69 -17.51 18.14 3.54
CA GLU A 69 -17.80 19.36 2.78
C GLU A 69 -17.71 19.17 1.27
N VAL A 70 -16.88 18.23 0.80
CA VAL A 70 -16.78 17.86 -0.62
C VAL A 70 -17.91 16.91 -1.03
N ASN A 71 -18.52 16.24 -0.04
CA ASN A 71 -19.61 15.31 -0.16
C ASN A 71 -20.95 16.06 -0.36
N SER A 72 -21.25 16.47 -1.59
CA SER A 72 -22.54 17.07 -1.96
C SER A 72 -23.70 16.06 -1.76
N ARG A 73 -24.96 16.53 -1.75
CA ARG A 73 -26.18 15.75 -1.42
C ARG A 73 -26.27 14.36 -2.09
N ASP A 74 -25.69 14.17 -3.27
CA ASP A 74 -25.71 12.91 -4.03
C ASP A 74 -24.70 11.86 -3.53
N VAL A 75 -23.64 12.27 -2.83
CA VAL A 75 -22.60 11.38 -2.29
C VAL A 75 -22.87 11.00 -0.84
N ARG A 76 -23.82 11.67 -0.17
CA ARG A 76 -24.24 11.36 1.20
C ARG A 76 -24.73 9.92 1.33
N ALA A 77 -25.48 9.42 0.35
CA ALA A 77 -25.88 8.01 0.29
C ALA A 77 -24.69 7.06 0.07
N GLY A 78 -23.65 7.51 -0.65
CA GLY A 78 -22.40 6.76 -0.85
C GLY A 78 -21.49 6.77 0.38
N PHE A 79 -21.50 7.86 1.16
CA PHE A 79 -20.83 8.00 2.45
C PHE A 79 -21.62 7.38 3.60
N GLU A 80 -22.91 7.15 3.43
CA GLU A 80 -23.68 6.29 4.32
C GLU A 80 -23.40 4.83 3.91
N GLN A 81 -23.48 4.44 2.63
CA GLN A 81 -23.24 3.05 2.20
C GLN A 81 -21.79 2.54 2.38
N LEU A 82 -20.77 3.37 2.17
CA LEU A 82 -19.37 2.97 2.38
C LEU A 82 -19.01 2.85 3.88
N PHE A 83 -19.84 3.42 4.76
CA PHE A 83 -19.53 3.62 6.17
C PHE A 83 -20.62 3.10 7.14
N ALA A 84 -21.76 2.60 6.66
CA ALA A 84 -22.89 2.04 7.42
C ALA A 84 -22.70 0.58 7.86
N ALA A 85 -21.48 0.06 7.84
CA ALA A 85 -21.18 -1.25 8.41
C ALA A 85 -20.92 -1.21 9.94
N GLN A 86 -21.10 -0.05 10.58
CA GLN A 86 -21.16 0.07 12.04
C GLN A 86 -22.50 0.71 12.41
N ASP A 87 -23.25 -0.01 13.25
CA ASP A 87 -24.65 0.20 13.61
C ASP A 87 -25.13 1.66 13.69
N ASP A 88 -26.25 1.88 13.00
CA ASP A 88 -27.35 2.81 13.24
C ASP A 88 -27.10 4.16 13.96
N SER A 89 -27.40 5.21 13.19
CA SER A 89 -28.20 6.39 13.58
C SER A 89 -27.57 7.60 14.28
N ASP A 90 -26.30 7.58 14.71
CA ASP A 90 -25.71 8.72 15.45
C ASP A 90 -24.46 9.37 14.80
N ILE A 91 -24.30 9.25 13.48
CA ILE A 91 -23.10 9.70 12.74
C ILE A 91 -22.82 11.22 12.84
N PHE A 92 -23.77 12.04 13.32
CA PHE A 92 -23.61 13.50 13.45
C PHE A 92 -23.58 14.03 14.89
N ASN A 93 -23.56 13.18 15.92
CA ASN A 93 -23.40 13.60 17.33
C ASN A 93 -22.05 13.13 17.86
N ASP A 94 -21.14 14.06 18.19
CA ASP A 94 -19.93 13.99 19.05
C ASP A 94 -18.96 12.77 19.02
N ASP A 95 -19.29 11.68 18.33
CA ASP A 95 -18.59 10.37 18.31
C ASP A 95 -17.76 10.17 17.01
N LEU A 96 -17.61 11.21 16.19
CA LEU A 96 -16.70 11.26 15.03
C LEU A 96 -15.25 10.85 15.37
N LYS A 97 -14.90 10.82 16.65
CA LYS A 97 -13.59 10.40 17.20
C LYS A 97 -13.30 8.89 17.07
N LYS A 98 -14.28 8.05 16.69
CA LYS A 98 -14.11 6.58 16.67
C LYS A 98 -14.19 5.94 15.30
N ILE A 99 -14.43 6.69 14.23
CA ILE A 99 -14.51 6.09 12.89
C ILE A 99 -13.10 5.67 12.48
N GLN A 100 -12.90 4.35 12.34
CA GLN A 100 -11.63 3.78 11.92
C GLN A 100 -11.72 3.40 10.44
N PHE A 101 -10.70 3.80 9.68
CA PHE A 101 -10.68 3.71 8.23
C PHE A 101 -9.54 2.82 7.76
N THR A 102 -9.79 1.99 6.75
CA THR A 102 -8.69 1.35 6.02
C THR A 102 -8.23 2.28 4.90
N PRO A 103 -6.94 2.27 4.53
CA PRO A 103 -6.43 3.06 3.40
C PRO A 103 -7.24 2.87 2.10
N GLU A 104 -7.70 1.64 1.84
CA GLU A 104 -8.49 1.30 0.64
C GLU A 104 -9.84 2.03 0.60
N LYS A 105 -10.49 2.23 1.76
CA LYS A 105 -11.75 3.00 1.81
C LYS A 105 -11.54 4.48 1.53
N ILE A 106 -10.39 5.03 1.92
CA ILE A 106 -10.02 6.43 1.66
C ILE A 106 -9.78 6.62 0.16
N GLU A 107 -9.05 5.69 -0.49
CA GLU A 107 -8.81 5.73 -1.94
C GLU A 107 -10.12 5.64 -2.73
N LEU A 108 -11.01 4.72 -2.35
CA LEU A 108 -12.32 4.58 -3.01
C LEU A 108 -13.20 5.83 -2.86
N PHE A 109 -13.12 6.51 -1.71
CA PHE A 109 -13.81 7.78 -1.50
C PHE A 109 -13.27 8.87 -2.44
N LEU A 110 -11.94 8.99 -2.56
CA LEU A 110 -11.31 9.94 -3.45
C LEU A 110 -11.68 9.68 -4.91
N GLU A 111 -11.70 8.43 -5.35
CA GLU A 111 -12.06 8.04 -6.71
C GLU A 111 -13.50 8.43 -7.05
N LYS A 112 -14.47 8.10 -6.18
CA LYS A 112 -15.87 8.49 -6.37
C LYS A 112 -16.05 10.00 -6.43
N THR A 113 -15.35 10.72 -5.54
CA THR A 113 -15.42 12.17 -5.48
C THR A 113 -14.87 12.82 -6.76
N ARG A 114 -13.74 12.29 -7.26
CA ARG A 114 -13.15 12.72 -8.53
C ARG A 114 -14.09 12.47 -9.72
N SER A 115 -14.68 11.28 -9.79
CA SER A 115 -15.63 10.92 -10.85
C SER A 115 -16.82 11.89 -10.88
N ASN A 116 -17.34 12.28 -9.72
CA ASN A 116 -18.42 13.25 -9.63
C ASN A 116 -17.99 14.65 -10.08
N LEU A 117 -16.78 15.10 -9.74
CA LEU A 117 -16.24 16.37 -10.24
C LEU A 117 -16.13 16.39 -11.76
N GLU A 118 -15.69 15.28 -12.36
CA GLU A 118 -15.60 15.13 -13.82
C GLU A 118 -16.97 15.15 -14.52
N SER A 119 -18.08 14.99 -13.79
CA SER A 119 -19.44 15.12 -14.33
C SER A 119 -19.95 16.56 -14.42
N TYR A 120 -19.42 17.48 -13.61
CA TYR A 120 -19.85 18.89 -13.58
C TYR A 120 -19.67 19.61 -14.92
N PRO A 121 -18.53 19.49 -15.63
CA PRO A 121 -18.38 20.10 -16.95
C PRO A 121 -19.47 19.67 -17.94
N LYS A 122 -19.88 18.39 -17.90
CA LYS A 122 -20.94 17.88 -18.79
C LYS A 122 -22.30 18.51 -18.45
N ARG A 123 -22.60 18.69 -17.16
CA ARG A 123 -23.82 19.37 -16.69
C ARG A 123 -23.81 20.87 -17.03
N VAL A 124 -22.66 21.53 -16.95
CA VAL A 124 -22.51 22.93 -17.37
C VAL A 124 -22.76 23.06 -18.87
N THR A 125 -22.15 22.21 -19.70
CA THR A 125 -22.37 22.24 -21.16
C THR A 125 -23.82 21.92 -21.53
N SER A 126 -24.50 21.02 -20.83
CA SER A 126 -25.92 20.76 -21.08
C SER A 126 -26.78 21.97 -20.73
N LEU A 127 -26.55 22.60 -19.57
CA LEU A 127 -27.29 23.79 -19.15
C LEU A 127 -27.02 24.99 -20.08
N GLU A 128 -25.79 25.16 -20.58
CA GLU A 128 -25.46 26.18 -21.58
C GLU A 128 -26.26 25.98 -22.87
N LYS A 129 -26.31 24.73 -23.35
CA LYS A 129 -27.10 24.37 -24.53
C LYS A 129 -28.59 24.61 -24.31
N ASP A 130 -29.11 24.30 -23.12
CA ASP A 130 -30.51 24.52 -22.77
C ASP A 130 -30.86 26.02 -22.76
N VAL A 131 -29.96 26.87 -22.24
CA VAL A 131 -30.12 28.34 -22.27
C VAL A 131 -30.12 28.88 -23.69
N GLU A 132 -29.21 28.41 -24.55
CA GLU A 132 -29.16 28.82 -25.96
C GLU A 132 -30.43 28.38 -26.71
N GLU A 133 -30.85 27.12 -26.52
CA GLU A 133 -32.04 26.58 -27.18
C GLU A 133 -33.32 27.34 -26.78
N ILE A 134 -33.46 27.75 -25.51
CA ILE A 134 -34.59 28.57 -25.08
C ILE A 134 -34.53 29.97 -25.70
N LYS A 135 -33.35 30.60 -25.72
CA LYS A 135 -33.18 31.95 -26.30
C LYS A 135 -33.56 31.99 -27.76
N ASP A 136 -33.14 31.00 -28.54
CA ASP A 136 -33.38 30.91 -29.98
C ASP A 136 -34.79 30.44 -30.35
N THR A 137 -35.52 29.83 -29.40
CA THR A 137 -36.89 29.40 -29.64
C THR A 137 -37.85 30.60 -29.67
N GLU A 138 -38.48 30.85 -30.81
CA GLU A 138 -39.61 31.79 -30.91
C GLU A 138 -40.70 31.42 -29.88
N SER A 139 -41.19 32.38 -29.10
CA SER A 139 -42.16 32.13 -28.01
C SER A 139 -43.45 31.44 -28.48
N LEU A 140 -43.81 31.67 -29.75
CA LEU A 140 -44.91 31.02 -30.46
C LEU A 140 -44.73 29.51 -30.71
N ARG A 141 -43.49 29.02 -30.65
CA ARG A 141 -43.08 27.62 -30.87
C ARG A 141 -42.79 26.87 -29.57
N LEU A 142 -42.85 27.54 -28.41
CA LEU A 142 -42.75 26.90 -27.11
C LEU A 142 -43.98 26.00 -26.89
N SER A 143 -43.76 24.69 -26.96
CA SER A 143 -44.75 23.68 -26.61
C SER A 143 -44.47 23.11 -25.21
N SER A 144 -45.50 22.56 -24.56
CA SER A 144 -45.37 21.86 -23.28
C SER A 144 -44.35 20.72 -23.33
N ARG A 145 -44.23 20.02 -24.47
CA ARG A 145 -43.20 19.00 -24.70
C ARG A 145 -41.79 19.59 -24.68
N LYS A 146 -41.58 20.71 -25.37
CA LYS A 146 -40.26 21.36 -25.41
C LYS A 146 -39.86 21.90 -24.03
N ILE A 147 -40.83 22.41 -23.28
CA ILE A 147 -40.65 22.85 -21.89
C ILE A 147 -40.36 21.65 -20.96
N ARG A 148 -40.97 20.49 -21.19
CA ARG A 148 -40.67 19.24 -20.46
C ARG A 148 -39.29 18.68 -20.80
N GLU A 149 -38.87 18.77 -22.06
CA GLU A 149 -37.53 18.33 -22.49
C GLU A 149 -36.43 19.21 -21.89
N ILE A 150 -36.69 20.50 -21.67
CA ILE A 150 -35.70 21.47 -21.20
C ILE A 150 -35.76 21.72 -19.68
N SER A 151 -36.94 21.73 -19.07
CA SER A 151 -37.12 21.96 -17.63
C SER A 151 -37.83 20.77 -16.97
N PHE A 152 -37.08 19.98 -16.22
CA PHE A 152 -37.66 18.85 -15.48
C PHE A 152 -38.51 19.38 -14.30
N SER A 153 -39.82 19.08 -14.36
CA SER A 153 -40.85 19.21 -13.31
C SER A 153 -41.33 20.60 -12.88
N TYR A 154 -40.50 21.64 -12.81
CA TYR A 154 -40.87 22.86 -12.07
C TYR A 154 -41.99 23.71 -12.72
N TYR A 155 -42.01 23.79 -14.05
CA TYR A 155 -42.99 24.60 -14.79
C TYR A 155 -44.13 23.78 -15.41
N TYR A 156 -44.09 22.46 -15.25
CA TYR A 156 -45.13 21.57 -15.78
C TYR A 156 -46.46 21.78 -15.05
N ASP A 157 -46.40 21.92 -13.72
CA ASP A 157 -47.58 22.17 -12.89
C ASP A 157 -48.22 23.54 -13.15
N GLU A 158 -47.43 24.56 -13.57
CA GLU A 158 -47.97 25.88 -13.97
C GLU A 158 -48.72 25.80 -15.31
N LEU A 159 -48.19 25.04 -16.28
CA LEU A 159 -48.81 24.84 -17.60
C LEU A 159 -50.12 24.06 -17.55
N ASP A 160 -50.19 23.03 -16.70
CA ASP A 160 -51.35 22.14 -16.55
C ASP A 160 -52.49 22.84 -15.80
N ARG A 161 -52.17 23.69 -14.79
CA ARG A 161 -53.15 24.42 -13.98
C ARG A 161 -53.89 25.53 -14.72
N GLU A 162 -53.26 26.18 -15.69
CA GLU A 162 -53.83 27.35 -16.37
C GLU A 162 -54.59 26.99 -17.66
N GLY A 163 -54.73 25.70 -17.98
CA GLY A 163 -55.53 25.23 -19.12
C GLY A 163 -54.94 25.63 -20.48
N HIS A 164 -53.64 25.93 -20.52
CA HIS A 164 -52.91 26.28 -21.75
C HIS A 164 -52.45 25.06 -22.55
N GLU A 165 -52.89 23.85 -22.15
CA GLU A 165 -52.61 22.61 -22.87
C GLU A 165 -53.38 22.57 -24.20
N LYS A 166 -52.72 22.92 -25.31
CA LYS A 166 -53.26 22.78 -26.66
C LYS A 166 -52.81 21.48 -27.33
N LYS A 167 -53.65 20.99 -28.25
CA LYS A 167 -53.29 19.89 -29.16
C LYS A 167 -51.99 20.23 -29.92
N TYR A 168 -51.15 19.21 -30.04
CA TYR A 168 -49.85 19.23 -30.70
C TYR A 168 -49.82 20.05 -32.01
N GLY A 169 -48.88 21.00 -32.11
CA GLY A 169 -48.51 21.64 -33.37
C GLY A 169 -49.19 22.98 -33.69
N GLU A 170 -50.09 23.50 -32.85
CA GLU A 170 -50.72 24.80 -33.08
C GLU A 170 -49.92 25.95 -32.44
N PRO A 171 -49.61 27.04 -33.17
CA PRO A 171 -48.89 28.19 -32.62
C PRO A 171 -49.71 28.89 -31.53
N ASN A 172 -49.02 29.31 -30.47
CA ASN A 172 -49.67 29.88 -29.30
C ASN A 172 -50.14 31.33 -29.51
N LYS A 173 -51.46 31.55 -29.48
CA LYS A 173 -52.07 32.87 -29.71
C LYS A 173 -51.82 33.90 -28.60
N ASP A 174 -51.44 33.45 -27.40
CA ASP A 174 -51.10 34.33 -26.26
C ASP A 174 -49.58 34.52 -26.16
N VAL A 175 -49.05 35.34 -27.07
CA VAL A 175 -47.61 35.63 -27.16
C VAL A 175 -47.06 36.16 -25.83
N LYS A 176 -47.83 36.99 -25.14
CA LYS A 176 -47.42 37.64 -23.88
C LYS A 176 -47.25 36.63 -22.73
N TYR A 177 -48.13 35.62 -22.66
CA TYR A 177 -48.00 34.54 -21.69
C TYR A 177 -46.72 33.71 -21.92
N PHE A 178 -46.49 33.26 -23.15
CA PHE A 178 -45.32 32.44 -23.47
C PHE A 178 -44.00 33.21 -23.42
N ASP A 179 -44.00 34.52 -23.70
CA ASP A 179 -42.86 35.40 -23.44
C ASP A 179 -42.52 35.47 -21.94
N ASN A 180 -43.52 35.60 -21.08
CA ASN A 180 -43.33 35.63 -19.63
C ASN A 180 -42.80 34.29 -19.11
N LEU A 181 -43.37 33.17 -19.59
CA LEU A 181 -42.92 31.82 -19.24
C LEU A 181 -41.49 31.55 -19.73
N LYS A 182 -41.17 31.94 -20.97
CA LYS A 182 -39.81 31.88 -21.52
C LYS A 182 -38.82 32.63 -20.63
N ASN A 183 -39.17 33.84 -20.19
CA ASN A 183 -38.33 34.64 -19.30
C ASN A 183 -38.13 33.96 -17.93
N LYS A 184 -39.20 33.42 -17.32
CA LYS A 184 -39.10 32.67 -16.04
C LYS A 184 -38.18 31.45 -16.15
N ILE A 185 -38.36 30.63 -17.20
CA ILE A 185 -37.53 29.45 -17.43
C ILE A 185 -36.07 29.85 -17.67
N THR A 186 -35.84 30.89 -18.49
CA THR A 186 -34.50 31.41 -18.77
C THR A 186 -33.81 31.88 -17.49
N ILE A 187 -34.50 32.62 -16.63
CA ILE A 187 -33.99 33.07 -15.33
C ILE A 187 -33.65 31.86 -14.44
N HIS A 188 -34.53 30.87 -14.37
CA HIS A 188 -34.32 29.68 -13.55
C HIS A 188 -33.08 28.89 -13.97
N ILE A 189 -32.96 28.56 -15.26
CA ILE A 189 -31.82 27.79 -15.79
C ILE A 189 -30.53 28.62 -15.73
N THR A 190 -30.60 29.94 -15.93
CA THR A 190 -29.43 30.82 -15.77
C THR A 190 -28.95 30.85 -14.32
N ASN A 191 -29.87 30.92 -13.35
CA ASN A 191 -29.54 30.83 -11.93
C ASN A 191 -28.96 29.45 -11.58
N GLU A 192 -29.53 28.35 -12.09
CA GLU A 192 -29.00 27.00 -11.90
C GLU A 192 -27.61 26.84 -12.51
N LEU A 193 -27.38 27.41 -13.70
CA LEU A 193 -26.06 27.43 -14.35
C LEU A 193 -25.04 28.19 -13.47
N GLU A 194 -25.40 29.37 -12.97
CA GLU A 194 -24.52 30.14 -12.08
C GLU A 194 -24.23 29.42 -10.77
N GLU A 195 -25.24 28.83 -10.14
CA GLU A 195 -25.09 28.03 -8.93
C GLU A 195 -24.23 26.78 -9.18
N THR A 196 -24.43 26.12 -10.32
CA THR A 196 -23.63 24.95 -10.73
C THR A 196 -22.18 25.34 -10.98
N ARG A 197 -21.90 26.48 -11.62
CA ARG A 197 -20.54 27.00 -11.84
C ARG A 197 -19.87 27.41 -10.53
N LYS A 198 -20.56 28.16 -9.67
CA LYS A 198 -20.06 28.58 -8.35
C LYS A 198 -19.80 27.35 -7.46
N GLY A 199 -20.73 26.39 -7.48
CA GLY A 199 -20.60 25.11 -6.78
C GLY A 199 -19.42 24.28 -7.30
N GLN A 200 -19.24 24.21 -8.62
CA GLN A 200 -18.12 23.51 -9.26
C GLN A 200 -16.77 24.08 -8.83
N ILE A 201 -16.57 25.40 -8.92
CA ILE A 201 -15.32 26.05 -8.51
C ILE A 201 -15.03 25.78 -7.04
N SER A 202 -16.02 25.99 -6.17
CA SER A 202 -15.87 25.75 -4.73
C SER A 202 -15.57 24.28 -4.40
N LEU A 203 -16.19 23.33 -5.09
CA LEU A 203 -15.95 21.89 -4.89
C LEU A 203 -14.57 21.47 -5.41
N TYR A 204 -14.10 22.01 -6.54
CA TYR A 204 -12.74 21.74 -7.03
C TYR A 204 -11.69 22.23 -6.04
N GLU A 205 -11.82 23.44 -5.52
CA GLU A 205 -10.90 23.99 -4.52
C GLU A 205 -10.87 23.12 -3.25
N LYS A 206 -12.05 22.74 -2.74
CA LYS A 206 -12.16 21.87 -1.56
C LYS A 206 -11.62 20.47 -1.81
N PHE A 207 -11.87 19.88 -2.98
CA PHE A 207 -11.36 18.56 -3.33
C PHE A 207 -9.85 18.57 -3.53
N SER A 208 -9.29 19.59 -4.19
CA SER A 208 -7.84 19.74 -4.35
C SER A 208 -7.17 19.77 -2.98
N LYS A 209 -7.69 20.61 -2.07
CA LYS A 209 -7.20 20.69 -0.70
C LYS A 209 -7.35 19.35 0.05
N LEU A 210 -8.49 18.68 -0.09
CA LEU A 210 -8.74 17.38 0.52
C LEU A 210 -7.79 16.31 0.01
N SER A 211 -7.50 16.28 -1.29
CA SER A 211 -6.54 15.36 -1.90
C SER A 211 -5.15 15.57 -1.34
N GLU A 212 -4.69 16.83 -1.27
CA GLU A 212 -3.38 17.17 -0.69
C GLU A 212 -3.28 16.77 0.78
N GLU A 213 -4.32 17.03 1.58
CA GLU A 213 -4.33 16.65 3.00
C GLU A 213 -4.40 15.13 3.20
N ILE A 214 -5.17 14.41 2.38
CA ILE A 214 -5.20 12.94 2.40
C ILE A 214 -3.83 12.37 2.00
N ASP A 215 -3.19 12.90 0.96
CA ASP A 215 -1.87 12.45 0.52
C ASP A 215 -0.84 12.68 1.63
N SER A 216 -0.85 13.85 2.26
CA SER A 216 0.00 14.16 3.41
C SER A 216 -0.25 13.21 4.58
N TYR A 217 -1.53 12.94 4.87
CA TYR A 217 -1.94 12.02 5.92
C TYR A 217 -1.50 10.58 5.63
N ILE A 218 -1.69 10.08 4.41
CA ILE A 218 -1.22 8.76 3.98
C ILE A 218 0.30 8.67 4.06
N GLN A 219 1.03 9.73 3.68
CA GLN A 219 2.48 9.77 3.84
C GLN A 219 2.91 9.71 5.31
N ASP A 220 2.23 10.44 6.19
CA ASP A 220 2.49 10.39 7.63
C ASP A 220 2.21 9.00 8.21
N LEU A 221 1.10 8.37 7.82
CA LEU A 221 0.78 6.99 8.18
C LEU A 221 1.83 6.01 7.66
N ASN A 222 2.26 6.14 6.41
CA ASN A 222 3.33 5.35 5.84
C ASN A 222 4.65 5.50 6.60
N SER A 223 4.91 6.66 7.20
CA SER A 223 6.11 6.93 7.97
C SER A 223 6.09 6.32 9.38
N LYS A 224 4.89 6.11 9.94
CA LYS A 224 4.67 5.66 11.33
C LYS A 224 4.19 4.21 11.44
N ASN A 225 3.24 3.79 10.62
CA ASN A 225 2.55 2.50 10.78
C ASN A 225 3.07 1.40 9.86
N SER A 226 3.95 1.74 8.91
CA SER A 226 4.57 0.74 8.05
C SER A 226 5.43 -0.27 8.83
N LYS A 227 5.59 -1.45 8.24
CA LYS A 227 6.55 -2.48 8.65
C LYS A 227 7.45 -2.84 7.47
N TYR A 228 8.64 -3.31 7.78
CA TYR A 228 9.54 -3.93 6.82
C TYR A 228 9.33 -5.42 6.77
N TYR A 229 9.24 -5.95 5.56
CA TYR A 229 9.15 -7.37 5.26
C TYR A 229 10.40 -7.74 4.48
N ILE A 230 11.23 -8.60 5.06
CA ILE A 230 12.52 -9.00 4.49
C ILE A 230 12.43 -10.49 4.23
N THR A 231 12.41 -10.86 2.94
CA THR A 231 12.40 -12.26 2.53
C THR A 231 13.82 -12.67 2.20
N ALA A 232 14.32 -13.68 2.91
CA ALA A 232 15.63 -14.25 2.68
C ALA A 232 15.53 -15.72 2.28
N SER A 233 16.37 -16.12 1.34
CA SER A 233 16.68 -17.50 1.03
C SER A 233 17.75 -17.98 1.99
N ILE A 234 17.45 -19.00 2.78
CA ILE A 234 18.43 -19.64 3.64
C ILE A 234 18.72 -21.02 3.07
N THR A 235 19.97 -21.22 2.65
CA THR A 235 20.45 -22.45 2.04
C THR A 235 21.37 -23.18 3.00
N ASN A 236 21.05 -24.43 3.31
CA ASN A 236 21.94 -25.31 4.06
C ASN A 236 22.70 -26.19 3.06
N SER A 237 23.99 -25.92 2.89
CA SER A 237 24.90 -26.72 2.06
C SER A 237 25.58 -27.85 2.83
N GLY A 238 25.35 -27.94 4.15
CA GLY A 238 25.91 -28.99 5.02
C GLY A 238 25.12 -30.29 4.98
N ASN A 239 25.64 -31.31 5.68
CA ASN A 239 25.06 -32.66 5.74
C ASN A 239 24.29 -32.92 7.06
N ALA A 240 23.88 -31.87 7.75
CA ALA A 240 23.05 -31.97 8.93
C ALA A 240 21.96 -30.90 8.89
N SER A 241 20.76 -31.24 9.33
CA SER A 241 19.68 -30.26 9.47
C SER A 241 19.96 -29.29 10.60
N VAL A 242 19.52 -28.05 10.44
CA VAL A 242 19.65 -27.01 11.47
C VAL A 242 18.38 -26.19 11.56
N SER A 243 18.06 -25.70 12.76
CA SER A 243 16.95 -24.78 12.94
C SER A 243 17.48 -23.36 13.09
N ILE A 244 16.81 -22.39 12.49
CA ILE A 244 17.05 -20.99 12.78
C ILE A 244 16.17 -20.51 13.94
N LYS A 245 16.66 -19.55 14.72
CA LYS A 245 15.87 -18.89 15.76
C LYS A 245 14.92 -17.87 15.13
N ARG A 246 13.82 -17.61 15.83
CA ARG A 246 12.77 -16.67 15.39
C ARG A 246 13.24 -15.21 15.22
N PRO A 247 14.08 -14.64 16.09
CA PRO A 247 14.57 -13.28 15.93
C PRO A 247 15.63 -13.18 14.84
N GLY A 248 15.56 -12.09 14.07
CA GLY A 248 16.60 -11.66 13.15
C GLY A 248 16.93 -10.19 13.37
N LEU A 249 18.06 -9.75 12.81
CA LEU A 249 18.48 -8.36 12.82
C LEU A 249 18.81 -7.94 11.40
N PHE A 250 18.26 -6.85 10.93
CA PHE A 250 18.67 -6.26 9.66
C PHE A 250 19.33 -4.92 9.91
N ARG A 251 20.62 -4.83 9.59
CA ARG A 251 21.41 -3.62 9.77
C ARG A 251 21.51 -2.88 8.45
N VAL A 252 21.05 -1.63 8.43
CA VAL A 252 21.20 -0.71 7.30
C VAL A 252 22.43 0.15 7.53
N TYR A 253 23.38 0.16 6.60
CA TYR A 253 24.57 1.00 6.66
C TYR A 253 24.31 2.33 5.95
N ILE A 254 24.40 3.42 6.71
CA ILE A 254 23.98 4.77 6.31
C ILE A 254 25.17 5.65 5.89
N GLY A 255 26.40 5.19 6.12
CA GLY A 255 27.64 5.89 5.78
C GLY A 255 28.80 5.42 6.67
N SER A 256 29.86 6.22 6.76
CA SER A 256 31.11 5.95 7.48
C SER A 256 30.92 5.62 8.97
N GLY A 257 30.52 4.39 9.28
CA GLY A 257 30.32 3.88 10.65
C GLY A 257 28.91 4.03 11.22
N ASN A 258 28.00 4.72 10.51
CA ASN A 258 26.62 4.91 10.96
C ASN A 258 25.72 3.80 10.42
N TYR A 259 24.89 3.24 11.29
CA TYR A 259 23.94 2.19 10.93
C TYR A 259 22.64 2.35 11.70
N VAL A 260 21.57 1.75 11.17
CA VAL A 260 20.31 1.56 11.90
C VAL A 260 19.95 0.08 11.90
N ASP A 261 19.55 -0.39 13.07
CA ASP A 261 19.22 -1.78 13.33
C ASP A 261 17.70 -1.98 13.34
N LEU A 262 17.20 -2.72 12.38
CA LEU A 262 15.82 -3.18 12.32
C LEU A 262 15.71 -4.55 13.00
N LYS A 263 15.03 -4.57 14.14
CA LYS A 263 14.69 -5.83 14.82
C LYS A 263 13.60 -6.54 14.04
N LEU A 264 13.86 -7.79 13.70
CA LEU A 264 12.99 -8.62 12.90
C LEU A 264 12.53 -9.87 13.66
N GLU A 265 11.35 -10.36 13.33
CA GLU A 265 10.86 -11.64 13.81
C GLU A 265 10.16 -12.41 12.69
N ILE A 266 10.36 -13.73 12.66
CA ILE A 266 9.52 -14.62 11.87
C ILE A 266 8.12 -14.63 12.50
N PRO A 267 7.03 -14.50 11.72
CA PRO A 267 5.67 -14.62 12.23
C PRO A 267 5.46 -15.92 13.02
N ARG A 268 4.74 -15.85 14.15
CA ARG A 268 4.56 -17.03 15.03
C ARG A 268 3.85 -18.20 14.33
N ASN A 269 2.92 -17.89 13.44
CA ASN A 269 2.17 -18.86 12.64
C ASN A 269 3.05 -19.61 11.65
N SER A 270 3.99 -18.95 10.98
CA SER A 270 4.87 -19.60 9.99
C SER A 270 6.12 -20.23 10.62
N TYR A 271 6.54 -19.79 11.81
CA TYR A 271 7.81 -20.23 12.41
C TYR A 271 7.99 -21.74 12.49
N LYS A 272 6.95 -22.49 12.91
CA LYS A 272 7.04 -23.96 13.03
C LYS A 272 7.33 -24.65 11.69
N GLU A 273 6.92 -24.05 10.58
CA GLU A 273 7.06 -24.63 9.24
C GLU A 273 8.40 -24.27 8.61
N VAL A 274 8.91 -23.06 8.90
CA VAL A 274 10.10 -22.50 8.24
C VAL A 274 11.38 -22.56 9.08
N ALA A 275 11.27 -22.84 10.38
CA ALA A 275 12.42 -22.82 11.28
C ALA A 275 13.46 -23.90 10.96
N GLN A 276 13.01 -25.11 10.59
CA GLN A 276 13.91 -26.23 10.29
C GLN A 276 14.32 -26.25 8.83
N ILE A 277 15.64 -26.24 8.61
CA ILE A 277 16.27 -26.33 7.30
C ILE A 277 16.95 -27.69 7.21
N ASN A 278 16.46 -28.53 6.31
CA ASN A 278 17.03 -29.85 6.08
C ASN A 278 18.45 -29.72 5.49
N GLU A 279 19.19 -30.83 5.52
CA GLU A 279 20.46 -30.94 4.80
C GLU A 279 20.27 -30.68 3.31
N ARG A 280 21.23 -29.98 2.69
CA ARG A 280 21.25 -29.70 1.24
C ARG A 280 19.94 -29.10 0.71
N ALA A 281 19.28 -28.29 1.52
CA ALA A 281 17.98 -27.71 1.20
C ALA A 281 18.01 -26.19 1.32
N THR A 282 17.11 -25.55 0.58
CA THR A 282 16.89 -24.10 0.61
C THR A 282 15.47 -23.82 1.09
N ARG A 283 15.32 -22.82 1.97
CA ARG A 283 14.03 -22.34 2.48
C ARG A 283 13.92 -20.84 2.32
N LEU A 284 12.73 -20.38 1.93
CA LEU A 284 12.38 -18.97 1.90
C LEU A 284 11.73 -18.59 3.22
N ILE A 285 12.24 -17.53 3.84
CA ILE A 285 11.80 -17.09 5.16
C ILE A 285 11.57 -15.59 5.12
N THR A 286 10.33 -15.20 5.42
CA THR A 286 9.95 -13.79 5.53
C THR A 286 9.99 -13.36 6.99
N PHE A 287 10.77 -12.32 7.22
CA PHE A 287 10.95 -11.67 8.50
C PHE A 287 10.19 -10.35 8.53
N ASN A 288 9.53 -10.06 9.64
CA ASN A 288 8.74 -8.84 9.80
C ASN A 288 9.37 -7.94 10.87
N SER A 289 9.50 -6.65 10.58
CA SER A 289 9.84 -5.67 11.60
C SER A 289 8.64 -5.32 12.47
N LYS A 290 8.92 -4.70 13.61
CA LYS A 290 7.92 -3.92 14.35
C LYS A 290 7.44 -2.72 13.54
N LYS A 291 6.34 -2.11 13.97
CA LYS A 291 5.87 -0.84 13.37
C LYS A 291 6.94 0.23 13.54
N LEU A 292 7.08 1.11 12.55
CA LEU A 292 8.03 2.23 12.65
C LEU A 292 7.75 3.17 13.83
N SER A 293 6.51 3.24 14.29
CA SER A 293 6.10 3.99 15.46
C SER A 293 6.69 3.45 16.77
N GLU A 294 7.06 2.17 16.81
CA GLU A 294 7.73 1.53 17.95
C GLU A 294 9.25 1.76 17.94
N LEU A 295 9.81 2.27 16.84
CA LEU A 295 11.22 2.63 16.78
C LEU A 295 11.47 3.99 17.47
N PRO A 296 12.68 4.21 18.00
CA PRO A 296 13.12 5.53 18.43
C PRO A 296 12.93 6.57 17.31
N SER A 297 12.64 7.81 17.70
CA SER A 297 12.32 8.88 16.75
C SER A 297 13.47 9.19 15.78
N GLU A 298 14.72 9.05 16.22
CA GLU A 298 15.93 9.23 15.40
C GLU A 298 16.10 8.10 14.39
N ASP A 299 16.04 6.84 14.83
CA ASP A 299 16.12 5.66 13.96
C ASP A 299 15.02 5.67 12.90
N ARG A 300 13.80 6.04 13.29
CA ARG A 300 12.67 6.17 12.35
C ARG A 300 12.94 7.22 11.28
N LYS A 301 13.51 8.38 11.65
CA LYS A 301 13.86 9.44 10.69
C LYS A 301 14.92 8.95 9.71
N LEU A 302 15.98 8.32 10.22
CA LEU A 302 17.06 7.76 9.40
C LEU A 302 16.52 6.70 8.43
N VAL A 303 15.79 5.72 8.93
CA VAL A 303 15.27 4.63 8.09
C VAL A 303 14.33 5.15 7.01
N ASN A 304 13.45 6.10 7.32
CA ASN A 304 12.60 6.73 6.31
C ASN A 304 13.39 7.58 5.31
N GLN A 305 14.43 8.30 5.76
CA GLN A 305 15.28 9.12 4.90
C GLN A 305 16.10 8.29 3.91
N TYR A 306 16.54 7.09 4.31
CA TYR A 306 17.43 6.24 3.52
C TYR A 306 16.69 5.12 2.78
N TRP A 307 15.42 4.89 3.08
CA TRP A 307 14.56 4.03 2.26
C TRP A 307 14.54 4.48 0.80
N GLY A 308 14.79 3.55 -0.13
CA GLY A 308 14.81 3.88 -1.56
C GLY A 308 16.07 4.62 -2.03
N LYS A 309 17.02 4.91 -1.14
CA LYS A 309 18.33 5.47 -1.49
C LYS A 309 19.38 4.37 -1.67
N ASN A 310 20.50 4.72 -2.28
CA ASN A 310 21.62 3.81 -2.51
C ASN A 310 22.41 3.55 -1.21
N VAL A 311 21.79 2.82 -0.29
CA VAL A 311 22.37 2.29 0.93
C VAL A 311 22.20 0.78 0.97
N ASN A 312 23.13 0.10 1.62
CA ASN A 312 23.13 -1.36 1.72
C ASN A 312 22.76 -1.80 3.13
N GLY A 313 22.20 -3.00 3.25
CA GLY A 313 21.98 -3.66 4.52
C GLY A 313 22.37 -5.13 4.50
N VAL A 314 22.44 -5.70 5.68
CA VAL A 314 22.78 -7.10 5.92
C VAL A 314 21.80 -7.68 6.92
N ILE A 315 21.25 -8.85 6.62
CA ILE A 315 20.47 -9.62 7.59
C ILE A 315 21.41 -10.52 8.39
N PHE A 316 21.17 -10.60 9.69
CA PHE A 316 21.81 -11.51 10.62
C PHE A 316 20.74 -12.41 11.24
N VAL A 317 21.01 -13.71 11.26
CA VAL A 317 20.17 -14.71 11.93
C VAL A 317 21.05 -15.57 12.82
N ILE A 318 20.41 -16.20 13.81
CA ILE A 318 21.10 -17.10 14.74
C ILE A 318 20.53 -18.49 14.57
N ASP A 319 21.39 -19.49 14.44
CA ASP A 319 20.98 -20.89 14.38
C ASP A 319 20.71 -21.49 15.79
N SER A 320 20.25 -22.74 15.84
CA SER A 320 20.00 -23.46 17.10
C SER A 320 21.28 -23.75 17.88
N LEU A 321 22.43 -23.76 17.22
CA LEU A 321 23.76 -23.95 17.81
C LEU A 321 24.38 -22.61 18.28
N SER A 322 23.66 -21.50 18.10
CA SER A 322 24.08 -20.14 18.41
C SER A 322 25.21 -19.58 17.53
N ASN A 323 25.40 -20.13 16.34
CA ASN A 323 26.19 -19.49 15.30
C ASN A 323 25.40 -18.33 14.69
N VAL A 324 26.09 -17.22 14.42
CA VAL A 324 25.52 -16.05 13.77
C VAL A 324 25.90 -16.11 12.30
N GLU A 325 24.87 -16.11 11.44
CA GLU A 325 25.03 -16.14 9.99
C GLU A 325 24.55 -14.82 9.41
N SER A 326 25.24 -14.35 8.37
CA SER A 326 24.96 -13.06 7.74
C SER A 326 24.83 -13.17 6.23
N SER A 327 23.97 -12.34 5.63
CA SER A 327 23.90 -12.22 4.18
C SER A 327 25.02 -11.39 3.59
N GLU A 328 25.14 -11.43 2.26
CA GLU A 328 25.87 -10.40 1.52
C GLU A 328 25.18 -9.02 1.64
N LEU A 329 25.94 -7.98 1.29
CA LEU A 329 25.43 -6.61 1.23
C LEU A 329 24.36 -6.49 0.17
N THR A 330 23.15 -6.11 0.59
CA THR A 330 21.98 -5.98 -0.28
C THR A 330 21.45 -4.55 -0.24
N PRO A 331 21.07 -3.93 -1.38
CA PRO A 331 20.44 -2.61 -1.40
C PRO A 331 19.18 -2.55 -0.52
N PHE A 332 19.04 -1.48 0.27
CA PHE A 332 17.92 -1.25 1.16
C PHE A 332 16.69 -0.68 0.43
N SER A 333 16.32 -1.32 -0.68
CA SER A 333 15.10 -1.07 -1.45
C SER A 333 14.96 -2.14 -2.54
N ASP A 334 13.78 -2.72 -2.67
CA ASP A 334 13.50 -3.75 -3.69
C ASP A 334 13.73 -3.23 -5.12
N ALA A 335 13.32 -2.00 -5.41
CA ALA A 335 13.50 -1.40 -6.74
C ALA A 335 14.98 -1.24 -7.12
N LEU A 336 15.83 -0.90 -6.15
CA LEU A 336 17.28 -0.79 -6.37
C LEU A 336 17.92 -2.17 -6.52
N TYR A 337 17.48 -3.14 -5.74
CA TYR A 337 17.94 -4.52 -5.83
C TYR A 337 17.61 -5.13 -7.20
N GLN A 338 16.36 -5.02 -7.66
CA GLN A 338 15.93 -5.47 -8.98
C GLN A 338 16.75 -4.81 -10.09
N LYS A 339 16.97 -3.49 -10.01
CA LYS A 339 17.82 -2.77 -10.96
C LYS A 339 19.23 -3.34 -11.02
N GLN A 340 19.88 -3.57 -9.87
CA GLN A 340 21.23 -4.14 -9.83
C GLN A 340 21.28 -5.56 -10.42
N ILE A 341 20.27 -6.38 -10.18
CA ILE A 341 20.16 -7.70 -10.81
C ILE A 341 20.06 -7.56 -12.33
N TYR A 342 19.17 -6.71 -12.83
CA TYR A 342 19.03 -6.49 -14.27
C TYR A 342 20.32 -5.94 -14.89
N ASP A 343 20.99 -5.00 -14.25
CA ASP A 343 22.28 -4.48 -14.72
C ASP A 343 23.34 -5.59 -14.80
N LYS A 344 23.40 -6.50 -13.81
CA LYS A 344 24.30 -7.67 -13.83
C LYS A 344 23.94 -8.64 -14.95
N LEU A 345 22.65 -8.92 -15.16
CA LEU A 345 22.18 -9.79 -16.25
C LEU A 345 22.51 -9.19 -17.62
N ILE A 346 22.31 -7.88 -17.80
CA ILE A 346 22.67 -7.15 -19.03
C ILE A 346 24.19 -7.23 -19.27
N PHE A 347 24.99 -7.04 -18.22
CA PHE A 347 26.45 -7.16 -18.31
C PHE A 347 26.88 -8.57 -18.74
N GLU A 348 26.35 -9.63 -18.13
CA GLU A 348 26.66 -11.00 -18.54
C GLU A 348 26.17 -11.31 -19.96
N ALA A 349 24.97 -10.84 -20.33
CA ALA A 349 24.46 -10.97 -21.70
C ALA A 349 25.33 -10.24 -22.71
N SER A 350 25.94 -9.10 -22.33
CA SER A 350 26.84 -8.35 -23.22
C SER A 350 28.15 -9.08 -23.52
N LYS A 351 28.57 -10.02 -22.66
CA LYS A 351 29.73 -10.90 -22.91
C LYS A 351 29.44 -11.96 -23.96
N LEU A 352 28.17 -12.23 -24.26
CA LEU A 352 27.75 -13.16 -25.31
C LEU A 352 27.75 -12.52 -26.71
N LYS A 353 28.37 -11.33 -26.91
CA LYS A 353 28.55 -10.74 -28.25
C LYS A 353 29.29 -11.73 -29.18
N TRP A 354 28.50 -12.36 -30.05
CA TRP A 354 28.81 -13.08 -31.29
C TRP A 354 30.14 -13.86 -31.30
N ARG A 355 30.03 -15.15 -30.97
CA ARG A 355 30.81 -16.19 -31.66
C ARG A 355 30.12 -16.54 -32.98
#